data_AF-A0AAP0L8D2-F1
#
_entry.id   AF-A0AAP0L8D2-F1
#
_cell.length_a   1.000
_cell.length_b   1.000
_cell.length_c   1.000
_cell.angle_alpha   90.00
_cell.angle_beta   90.00
_cell.angle_gamma   90.00
#
_symmetry.space_group_name_H-M   'P 1'
#
loop_
_entity.id
_entity.type
_entity.pdbx_description
1 polymer ?
#
loop_
_entity_poly.entity_id
_entity_poly.type
_entity_poly.pdbx_seq_one_letter_code
_entity_poly.pdbx_strand_id
1 'polypeptide(L)'
;MRHAKAKNIIETCFGALKQRWAVLRSPCFYDVKMTTLIIIACVVLHNFLTMEVPDDLLDTMVVEGQELGAEDDASNEPPEVINQVGPTDAWTAFRNNLAIDM
;
A
#
# COMPACT_ATOMS: atom_id res chain seq x y z
N MET A 1 11.50 4.10 -24.51
CA MET A 1 11.21 2.64 -24.38
C MET A 1 11.71 2.03 -23.07
N ARG A 2 12.94 2.29 -22.59
CA ARG A 2 13.45 1.69 -21.33
C ARG A 2 12.73 2.18 -20.05
N HIS A 3 12.41 3.46 -19.96
CA HIS A 3 11.71 4.04 -18.79
C HIS A 3 10.27 3.51 -18.61
N ALA A 4 9.54 3.26 -19.71
CA ALA A 4 8.18 2.71 -19.64
C ALA A 4 8.14 1.28 -19.09
N LYS A 5 9.14 0.46 -19.42
CA LYS A 5 9.24 -0.93 -18.94
C LYS A 5 9.52 -0.98 -17.43
N ALA A 6 10.44 -0.14 -16.94
CA ALA A 6 10.75 -0.06 -15.51
C ALA A 6 9.52 0.41 -14.71
N LYS A 7 8.82 1.44 -15.21
CA LYS A 7 7.58 1.91 -14.60
C LYS A 7 6.51 0.82 -14.53
N ASN A 8 6.30 0.09 -15.62
CA ASN A 8 5.32 -1.00 -15.66
C ASN A 8 5.63 -2.12 -14.64
N ILE A 9 6.91 -2.47 -14.48
CA ILE A 9 7.33 -3.46 -13.46
C ILE A 9 7.00 -2.93 -12.06
N ILE A 10 7.35 -1.69 -11.77
CA ILE A 10 7.09 -1.06 -10.46
C ILE A 10 5.58 -1.01 -10.18
N GLU A 11 4.77 -0.58 -11.14
CA GLU A 11 3.31 -0.53 -11.03
C GLU A 11 2.71 -1.92 -10.80
N THR A 12 3.22 -2.94 -11.51
CA THR A 12 2.79 -4.33 -11.33
C THR A 12 3.14 -4.86 -9.93
N CYS A 13 4.36 -4.59 -9.45
CA CYS A 13 4.79 -4.97 -8.10
C CYS A 13 3.89 -4.33 -7.03
N PHE A 14 3.63 -3.02 -7.13
CA PHE A 14 2.71 -2.36 -6.20
C PHE A 14 1.27 -2.87 -6.32
N GLY A 15 0.83 -3.24 -7.53
CA GLY A 15 -0.46 -3.90 -7.75
C GLY A 15 -0.58 -5.19 -6.96
N ALA A 16 0.42 -6.08 -7.07
CA ALA A 16 0.45 -7.36 -6.34
C ALA A 16 0.47 -7.16 -4.81
N LEU A 17 1.27 -6.21 -4.32
CA LEU A 17 1.31 -5.85 -2.90
C LEU A 17 -0.04 -5.33 -2.39
N LYS A 18 -0.74 -4.48 -3.16
CA LYS A 18 -2.06 -3.95 -2.79
C LYS A 18 -3.17 -5.01 -2.84
N GLN A 19 -3.07 -5.96 -3.76
CA GLN A 19 -3.99 -7.10 -3.80
C GLN A 19 -3.88 -7.94 -2.52
N ARG A 20 -2.69 -8.05 -1.94
CA ARG A 20 -2.48 -8.87 -0.75
C ARG A 20 -2.66 -8.14 0.58
N TRP A 21 -2.26 -6.88 0.65
CA TRP A 21 -2.24 -6.11 1.89
C TRP A 21 -3.27 -4.99 1.84
N ALA A 22 -4.41 -5.18 2.51
CA ALA A 22 -5.52 -4.22 2.55
C ALA A 22 -5.10 -2.82 3.04
N VAL A 23 -4.12 -2.76 3.94
CA VAL A 23 -3.53 -1.49 4.45
C VAL A 23 -2.99 -0.59 3.34
N LEU A 24 -2.60 -1.15 2.18
CA LEU A 24 -2.08 -0.40 1.04
C LEU A 24 -3.16 0.04 0.04
N ARG A 25 -4.41 -0.43 0.21
CA ARG A 25 -5.54 -0.13 -0.70
C ARG A 25 -6.16 1.23 -0.42
N SER A 26 -6.22 1.63 0.86
CA SER A 26 -6.78 2.91 1.26
C SER A 26 -5.68 3.96 1.43
N PRO A 27 -5.92 5.23 1.04
CA PRO A 27 -5.00 6.31 1.36
C PRO A 27 -4.87 6.42 2.88
N CYS A 28 -3.65 6.31 3.37
CA CYS A 28 -3.33 6.40 4.77
C CYS A 28 -2.54 7.69 5.03
N PHE A 29 -2.98 8.46 6.04
CA PHE A 29 -2.39 9.74 6.41
C PHE A 29 -1.23 9.57 7.40
N TYR A 30 -0.34 8.62 7.12
CA TYR A 30 0.85 8.39 7.93
C TYR A 30 2.00 9.30 7.51
N ASP A 31 2.84 9.69 8.47
CA ASP A 31 4.11 10.34 8.18
C ASP A 31 4.94 9.51 7.20
N VAL A 32 5.79 10.18 6.41
CA VAL A 32 6.63 9.53 5.38
C VAL A 32 7.42 8.36 5.95
N LYS A 33 8.00 8.52 7.15
CA LYS A 33 8.76 7.46 7.83
C LYS A 33 7.90 6.22 8.11
N MET A 34 6.68 6.43 8.61
CA MET A 34 5.76 5.35 8.94
C MET A 34 5.28 4.65 7.67
N THR A 35 4.93 5.41 6.64
CA THR A 35 4.56 4.85 5.32
C THR A 35 5.68 3.98 4.75
N THR A 36 6.94 4.43 4.84
CA THR A 36 8.10 3.63 4.39
C THR A 36 8.23 2.33 5.19
N LEU A 37 8.08 2.37 6.52
CA LEU A 37 8.15 1.17 7.36
C LEU A 37 7.03 0.18 7.04
N ILE A 38 5.81 0.66 6.81
CA ILE A 38 4.67 -0.19 6.41
C ILE A 38 4.99 -0.89 5.08
N ILE A 39 5.48 -0.15 4.09
CA ILE A 39 5.84 -0.72 2.78
C ILE A 39 6.94 -1.79 2.94
N ILE A 40 8.00 -1.49 3.71
CA ILE A 40 9.09 -2.45 3.95
C ILE A 40 8.55 -3.71 4.65
N ALA A 41 7.74 -3.56 5.67
CA ALA A 41 7.13 -4.68 6.38
C ALA A 41 6.30 -5.56 5.43
N CYS A 42 5.46 -4.96 4.59
CA CYS A 42 4.67 -5.68 3.59
C CYS A 42 5.54 -6.45 2.59
N VAL A 43 6.67 -5.88 2.15
CA VAL A 43 7.61 -6.56 1.23
C VAL A 43 8.32 -7.73 1.92
N VAL A 44 8.81 -7.52 3.14
CA VAL A 44 9.49 -8.58 3.92
C VAL A 44 8.54 -9.74 4.19
N LEU A 45 7.33 -9.45 4.65
CA LEU A 45 6.30 -10.45 4.91
C LEU A 45 5.88 -11.17 3.64
N HIS A 46 5.74 -10.44 2.52
CA HIS A 46 5.41 -11.04 1.23
C HIS A 46 6.48 -12.06 0.82
N ASN A 47 7.75 -11.67 0.87
CA ASN A 47 8.87 -12.54 0.50
C ASN A 47 9.00 -13.75 1.44
N PHE A 48 8.80 -13.55 2.74
CA PHE A 48 8.85 -14.63 3.71
C PHE A 48 7.74 -15.66 3.44
N LEU A 49 6.51 -15.19 3.23
CA LEU A 49 5.37 -16.07 3.01
C LEU A 49 5.43 -16.79 1.66
N THR A 50 5.96 -16.17 0.60
CA THR A 50 6.15 -16.87 -0.69
C THR A 50 7.26 -17.91 -0.66
N MET A 51 8.18 -17.83 0.31
CA MET A 51 9.20 -18.86 0.52
C MET A 51 8.67 -20.06 1.33
N GLU A 52 7.87 -19.79 2.36
CA GLU A 52 7.44 -20.80 3.33
C GLU A 52 6.10 -21.47 2.97
N VAL A 53 5.25 -20.79 2.21
CA VAL A 53 3.87 -21.23 1.96
C VAL A 53 3.64 -21.39 0.45
N PRO A 54 3.08 -22.53 -0.01
CA PRO A 54 2.68 -22.70 -1.40
C PRO A 54 1.67 -21.61 -1.83
N ASP A 55 1.84 -21.09 -3.05
CA ASP A 55 1.00 -19.99 -3.58
C ASP A 55 -0.50 -20.29 -3.51
N ASP A 56 -0.92 -21.55 -3.75
CA ASP A 56 -2.34 -21.95 -3.70
C ASP A 56 -2.98 -21.78 -2.29
N LEU A 57 -2.19 -22.01 -1.23
CA LEU A 57 -2.65 -21.84 0.15
C LEU A 57 -2.67 -20.35 0.53
N LEU A 58 -1.76 -19.59 -0.05
CA LEU A 58 -1.59 -18.16 0.14
C LEU A 58 -2.81 -17.36 -0.31
N ASP A 59 -3.32 -17.68 -1.51
CA ASP A 59 -4.49 -17.02 -2.09
C ASP A 59 -5.75 -17.32 -1.26
N THR A 60 -5.86 -18.55 -0.74
CA THR A 60 -6.97 -18.96 0.14
C THR A 60 -6.99 -18.14 1.43
N MET A 61 -5.83 -17.95 2.07
CA MET A 61 -5.70 -17.16 3.31
C MET A 61 -6.04 -15.67 3.12
N VAL A 62 -5.76 -15.11 1.93
CA VAL A 62 -6.10 -13.72 1.60
C VAL A 62 -7.60 -13.53 1.49
N VAL A 63 -8.32 -14.49 0.89
CA VAL A 63 -9.78 -14.46 0.76
C VAL A 63 -10.45 -14.52 2.13
N GLU A 64 -10.04 -15.45 2.99
CA GLU A 64 -10.58 -15.60 4.36
C GLU A 64 -10.33 -14.35 5.22
N GLY A 65 -9.13 -13.75 5.14
CA GLY A 65 -8.81 -12.52 5.86
C GLY A 65 -9.58 -11.29 5.37
N GLN A 66 -10.03 -11.29 4.11
CA GLN A 66 -10.80 -10.18 3.54
C GLN A 66 -12.28 -10.21 3.96
N GLU A 67 -12.85 -11.39 4.24
CA GLU A 67 -14.21 -11.52 4.78
C GLU A 67 -14.31 -10.99 6.22
N LEU A 68 -13.25 -11.13 7.03
CA LEU A 68 -13.18 -10.61 8.40
C LEU A 68 -13.01 -9.08 8.48
N GLY A 69 -12.51 -8.44 7.41
CA GLY A 69 -12.31 -6.99 7.34
C GLY A 69 -13.52 -6.19 6.82
N ALA A 70 -14.63 -6.88 6.51
CA ALA A 70 -15.87 -6.27 6.03
C ALA A 70 -16.82 -5.89 7.18
N GLU A 71 -16.37 -5.98 8.43
CA GLU A 71 -17.13 -5.50 9.58
C GLU A 71 -17.07 -3.96 9.61
N ASP A 72 -18.23 -3.40 9.29
CA ASP A 72 -18.64 -2.01 9.39
C ASP A 72 -18.08 -1.33 10.64
N ASP A 73 -17.51 -0.14 10.43
CA ASP A 73 -17.07 0.81 11.45
C ASP A 73 -18.30 1.29 12.25
N ALA A 74 -18.80 0.43 13.13
CA ALA A 74 -19.91 0.72 14.04
C ALA A 74 -19.42 1.46 15.31
N SER A 75 -18.31 2.20 15.22
CA SER A 75 -17.96 3.16 16.25
C SER A 75 -18.82 4.40 16.04
N ASN A 76 -19.81 4.61 16.92
CA ASN A 76 -20.67 5.80 16.92
C ASN A 76 -19.94 7.06 17.41
N GLU A 77 -18.60 7.06 17.37
CA GLU A 77 -17.79 8.27 17.53
C GLU A 77 -17.66 8.90 16.15
N PRO A 78 -17.88 10.22 16.00
CA PRO A 78 -17.58 10.86 14.74
C PRO A 78 -16.11 10.57 14.43
N PRO A 79 -15.79 9.93 13.28
CA PRO A 79 -14.40 9.74 12.90
C PRO A 79 -13.71 11.11 12.96
N GLU A 80 -12.41 11.17 13.26
CA GLU A 80 -11.65 12.41 13.06
C GLU A 80 -11.71 12.75 11.55
N VAL A 81 -12.76 13.47 11.16
CA VAL A 81 -13.02 13.82 9.77
C VAL A 81 -12.02 14.90 9.43
N ILE A 82 -11.20 14.62 8.42
CA ILE A 82 -10.38 15.65 7.78
C ILE A 82 -11.34 16.66 7.15
N ASN A 83 -11.67 17.71 7.92
CA ASN A 83 -12.65 18.73 7.52
C ASN A 83 -12.12 19.64 6.40
N GLN A 84 -10.82 19.56 6.09
CA GLN A 84 -10.18 20.30 5.02
C GLN A 84 -9.09 19.45 4.37
N VAL A 85 -9.32 19.00 3.13
CA VAL A 85 -8.27 18.50 2.24
C VAL A 85 -7.81 19.66 1.39
N GLY A 86 -6.71 20.30 1.79
CA GLY A 86 -6.04 21.28 0.94
C GLY A 86 -5.31 20.55 -0.19
N PRO A 87 -5.37 21.03 -1.45
CA PRO A 87 -4.48 20.54 -2.49
C PRO A 87 -3.05 20.88 -2.08
N THR A 88 -2.34 19.93 -1.49
CA THR A 88 -0.91 20.05 -1.22
C THR A 88 -0.15 19.44 -2.37
N ASP A 89 0.67 20.25 -3.02
CA ASP A 89 1.60 19.82 -4.04
C ASP A 89 2.89 19.23 -3.43
N ALA A 90 3.01 19.19 -2.09
CA ALA A 90 4.22 18.73 -1.40
C ALA A 90 4.68 17.34 -1.86
N TRP A 91 3.74 16.40 -2.04
CA TRP A 91 4.03 15.05 -2.53
C TRP A 91 4.48 15.06 -4.00
N THR A 92 3.86 15.92 -4.82
CA THR A 92 4.21 16.09 -6.23
C THR A 92 5.58 16.74 -6.37
N ALA A 93 5.87 17.77 -5.58
CA ALA A 93 7.13 18.48 -5.54
C ALA A 93 8.28 17.59 -5.06
N PHE A 94 8.07 16.83 -3.97
CA PHE A 94 9.06 15.86 -3.48
C PHE A 94 9.41 14.81 -4.54
N ARG A 95 8.39 14.21 -5.18
CA ARG A 95 8.58 13.24 -6.26
C ARG A 95 9.33 13.86 -7.45
N ASN A 96 8.99 15.09 -7.83
CA ASN A 96 9.62 15.76 -8.97
C ASN A 96 11.08 16.13 -8.67
N ASN A 97 11.41 16.59 -7.46
CA ASN A 97 12.79 16.88 -7.06
C ASN A 97 13.65 15.62 -7.03
N LEU A 98 13.13 14.51 -6.50
CA LEU A 98 13.82 13.22 -6.50
C LEU A 98 14.12 12.72 -7.92
N ALA A 99 13.25 13.01 -8.89
CA ALA A 99 13.45 12.66 -10.30
C ALA A 99 14.47 13.56 -11.02
N ILE A 100 14.77 14.74 -10.48
CA ILE A 100 15.80 15.67 -11.00
C ILE A 100 17.18 15.31 -10.43
N ASP A 101 17.23 14.75 -9.22
CA ASP A 101 18.48 14.37 -8.53
C ASP A 101 19.09 13.02 -8.99
N MET A 102 18.44 12.28 -9.90
CA MET A 102 18.97 11.06 -10.54
C MET A 102 19.47 11.32 -11.97
#